data_AF-A0A392QCW2-F1
#
_entry.id   AF-A0A392QCW2-F1
#
_cell.length_a   1.000
_cell.length_b   1.000
_cell.length_c   1.000
_cell.angle_alpha   90.00
_cell.angle_beta   90.00
_cell.angle_gamma   90.00
#
_symmetry.space_group_name_H-M   'P 1'
#
loop_
_entity.id
_entity.type
_entity.pdbx_description
1 polymer ?
#
loop_
_entity_poly.entity_id
_entity_poly.type
_entity_poly.pdbx_seq_one_letter_code
_entity_poly.pdbx_strand_id
1 'polypeptide(L)'
;MGCSEENKVTLGTYMLREEANHWWKNARQRLGVGGVVITWERFKREFLIKYFPADVRNRKVVEFMELKQGMNKSRICDEDGRAKSNYYKAVKDKKRKEQDCGKSYGDENKRDGESSGR
;
A
#
# COMPACT_ATOMS: atom_id res chain seq x y z
N MET A 1 -7.53 -30.13 1.18
CA MET A 1 -7.77 -30.25 -0.28
C MET A 1 -7.93 -28.83 -0.82
N GLY A 2 -7.03 -28.36 -1.70
CA GLY A 2 -7.09 -27.01 -2.27
C GLY A 2 -7.85 -26.96 -3.59
N CYS A 3 -8.50 -25.84 -3.90
CA CYS A 3 -9.11 -25.62 -5.22
C CYS A 3 -8.02 -25.29 -6.25
N SER A 4 -8.06 -25.92 -7.44
CA SER A 4 -7.11 -25.63 -8.53
C SER A 4 -7.32 -24.21 -9.08
N GLU A 5 -6.29 -23.64 -9.69
CA GLU A 5 -6.34 -22.29 -10.28
C GLU A 5 -7.39 -22.19 -11.40
N GLU A 6 -7.51 -23.24 -12.22
CA GLU A 6 -8.51 -23.34 -13.29
C GLU A 6 -9.95 -23.35 -12.74
N ASN A 7 -10.17 -24.08 -11.64
CA ASN A 7 -11.48 -24.13 -11.00
C ASN A 7 -11.85 -22.76 -10.43
N LYS A 8 -10.89 -22.05 -9.81
CA LYS A 8 -11.11 -20.67 -9.32
C LYS A 8 -11.47 -19.72 -10.45
N VAL A 9 -10.75 -19.76 -11.57
CA VAL A 9 -11.07 -18.91 -12.75
C VAL A 9 -12.42 -19.28 -13.32
N THR A 10 -12.75 -20.57 -13.46
CA THR A 10 -14.05 -21.02 -13.95
C THR A 10 -15.18 -20.49 -13.08
N LEU A 11 -15.08 -20.66 -11.76
CA LEU A 11 -16.06 -20.15 -10.79
C LEU A 11 -16.17 -18.62 -10.83
N GLY A 12 -15.04 -17.90 -10.83
CA GLY A 12 -15.06 -16.43 -10.87
C GLY A 12 -15.67 -15.88 -12.14
N THR A 13 -15.46 -16.54 -13.27
CA THR A 13 -15.99 -16.11 -14.58
C THR A 13 -17.48 -16.43 -14.74
N TYR A 14 -17.97 -17.48 -14.07
CA TYR A 14 -19.40 -17.79 -13.99
C TYR A 14 -20.22 -16.68 -13.31
N MET A 15 -19.60 -15.95 -12.37
CA MET A 15 -20.25 -14.85 -11.64
C MET A 15 -20.29 -13.53 -12.43
N LEU A 16 -19.60 -13.44 -13.57
CA LEU A 16 -19.60 -12.23 -14.39
C LEU A 16 -20.93 -12.06 -15.12
N ARG A 17 -21.49 -10.85 -15.04
CA ARG A 17 -22.76 -10.48 -15.68
C ARG A 17 -22.53 -9.58 -16.88
N GLU A 18 -23.40 -9.70 -17.87
CA GLU A 18 -23.57 -8.75 -18.99
C GLU A 18 -22.24 -8.34 -19.67
N GLU A 19 -21.87 -7.05 -19.60
CA GLU A 19 -20.68 -6.47 -20.22
C GLU A 19 -19.39 -7.14 -19.74
N ALA A 20 -19.32 -7.50 -18.45
CA ALA A 20 -18.14 -8.14 -17.88
C ALA A 20 -17.91 -9.56 -18.41
N ASN A 21 -18.99 -10.30 -18.69
CA ASN A 21 -18.88 -11.61 -19.32
C ASN A 21 -18.40 -11.48 -20.78
N HIS A 22 -18.98 -10.54 -21.53
CA HIS A 22 -18.57 -10.28 -22.92
C HIS A 22 -17.11 -9.84 -23.01
N TRP A 23 -16.69 -8.90 -22.16
CA TRP A 23 -15.31 -8.46 -22.06
C TRP A 23 -14.37 -9.62 -21.74
N TRP A 24 -14.72 -10.46 -20.76
CA TRP A 24 -13.89 -11.59 -20.36
C TRP A 24 -13.69 -12.61 -21.48
N LYS A 25 -14.72 -12.90 -22.29
CA LYS A 25 -14.58 -13.80 -23.45
C LYS A 25 -13.49 -13.32 -24.43
N ASN A 26 -13.44 -12.01 -24.71
CA ASN A 26 -12.40 -11.42 -25.55
C ASN A 26 -11.03 -11.39 -24.86
N ALA A 27 -10.98 -11.00 -23.59
CA ALA A 27 -9.73 -10.98 -22.81
C ALA A 27 -9.12 -12.39 -22.74
N ARG A 28 -9.94 -13.41 -22.50
CA ARG A 28 -9.52 -14.82 -22.42
C ARG A 28 -8.86 -15.29 -23.72
N GLN A 29 -9.39 -14.90 -24.87
CA GLN A 29 -8.77 -15.22 -26.18
C GLN A 29 -7.37 -14.60 -26.31
N ARG A 30 -7.20 -13.35 -25.87
CA ARG A 30 -5.89 -12.65 -25.91
C ARG A 30 -4.89 -13.22 -24.90
N LEU A 31 -5.36 -13.64 -23.73
CA LEU A 31 -4.52 -14.15 -22.64
C LEU A 31 -4.10 -15.60 -22.82
N GLY A 32 -4.92 -16.40 -23.51
CA GLY A 32 -4.69 -17.83 -23.80
C GLY A 32 -3.90 -18.11 -25.08
N VAL A 33 -3.31 -17.09 -25.71
CA VAL A 33 -2.42 -17.29 -26.86
C VAL A 33 -1.25 -18.18 -26.44
N GLY A 34 -1.01 -19.26 -27.19
CA GLY A 34 0.03 -20.24 -26.89
C GLY A 34 -0.34 -21.32 -25.87
N GLY A 35 -1.64 -21.48 -25.54
CA GLY A 35 -2.10 -22.58 -24.66
C GLY A 35 -1.78 -22.37 -23.18
N VAL A 36 -1.38 -21.14 -22.80
CA VAL A 36 -1.05 -20.81 -21.40
C VAL A 36 -2.33 -20.83 -20.56
N VAL A 37 -2.32 -21.65 -19.51
CA VAL A 37 -3.40 -21.69 -18.50
C VAL A 37 -3.47 -20.33 -17.81
N ILE A 38 -4.67 -19.75 -17.77
CA ILE A 38 -4.92 -18.51 -17.05
C ILE A 38 -5.03 -18.84 -15.56
N THR A 39 -4.10 -18.32 -14.76
CA THR A 39 -4.14 -18.44 -13.29
C THR A 39 -5.19 -17.52 -12.68
N TRP A 40 -5.60 -17.80 -11.45
CA TRP A 40 -6.55 -16.96 -10.72
C TRP A 40 -6.02 -15.54 -10.53
N GLU A 41 -4.72 -15.40 -10.29
CA GLU A 41 -4.07 -14.10 -10.13
C GLU A 41 -4.14 -13.25 -11.40
N ARG A 42 -3.94 -13.88 -12.57
CA ARG A 42 -4.01 -13.19 -13.85
C ARG A 42 -5.44 -12.72 -14.14
N PHE A 43 -6.44 -13.56 -13.88
CA PHE A 43 -7.85 -13.16 -13.96
C PHE A 43 -8.14 -11.94 -13.05
N LYS A 44 -7.77 -12.01 -11.76
CA LYS A 44 -7.99 -10.90 -10.81
C LYS A 44 -7.32 -9.62 -11.26
N ARG A 45 -6.08 -9.69 -11.75
CA ARG A 45 -5.31 -8.53 -12.22
C ARG A 45 -6.05 -7.81 -13.35
N GLU A 46 -6.40 -8.55 -14.41
CA GLU A 46 -7.08 -7.98 -15.58
C GLU A 46 -8.46 -7.41 -15.21
N PHE A 47 -9.21 -8.13 -14.37
CA PHE A 47 -10.51 -7.69 -13.88
C PHE A 47 -10.41 -6.38 -13.09
N LEU A 48 -9.47 -6.30 -12.14
CA LEU A 48 -9.27 -5.10 -11.33
C LEU A 48 -8.76 -3.92 -12.14
N ILE A 49 -7.89 -4.14 -13.15
CA ILE A 49 -7.44 -3.07 -14.04
C ILE A 49 -8.63 -2.49 -14.83
N LYS A 50 -9.52 -3.35 -15.35
CA LYS A 50 -10.66 -2.92 -16.16
C LYS A 50 -11.77 -2.22 -15.35
N TYR A 51 -12.14 -2.77 -14.19
CA TYR A 51 -13.33 -2.33 -13.44
C TYR A 51 -13.02 -1.52 -12.18
N PHE A 52 -11.81 -1.66 -11.64
CA PHE A 52 -11.35 -0.92 -10.46
C PHE A 52 -10.05 -0.19 -10.75
N PRO A 53 -10.02 0.75 -11.72
CA PRO A 53 -8.83 1.53 -12.03
C PRO A 53 -8.39 2.39 -10.83
N ALA A 54 -7.17 2.92 -10.90
CA ALA A 54 -6.51 3.56 -9.75
C ALA A 54 -7.29 4.76 -9.20
N ASP A 55 -7.89 5.56 -10.07
CA ASP A 55 -8.77 6.67 -9.75
C ASP A 55 -10.03 6.23 -8.99
N VAL A 56 -10.70 5.16 -9.44
CA VAL A 56 -11.86 4.57 -8.75
C VAL A 56 -11.45 4.05 -7.38
N ARG A 57 -10.31 3.35 -7.27
CA ARG A 57 -9.78 2.88 -5.99
C ARG A 57 -9.44 4.04 -5.06
N ASN A 58 -8.77 5.07 -5.57
CA ASN A 58 -8.39 6.26 -4.79
C ASN A 58 -9.64 6.98 -4.27
N ARG A 59 -10.68 7.15 -5.10
CA ARG A 59 -11.96 7.71 -4.68
C ARG A 59 -12.60 6.86 -3.56
N LYS A 60 -12.58 5.54 -3.68
CA LYS A 60 -13.11 4.64 -2.63
C LYS A 60 -12.30 4.70 -1.33
N VAL A 61 -10.99 4.91 -1.40
CA VAL A 61 -10.15 5.15 -0.21
C VAL A 61 -10.53 6.48 0.46
N VAL A 62 -10.70 7.56 -0.31
CA VAL A 62 -11.15 8.85 0.24
C VAL A 62 -12.53 8.71 0.89
N GLU A 63 -13.50 8.10 0.19
CA GLU A 63 -14.83 7.81 0.73
C GLU A 63 -14.74 7.01 2.04
N PHE A 64 -13.88 5.98 2.09
CA PHE A 64 -13.66 5.19 3.30
C PHE A 64 -13.05 5.99 4.45
N MET A 65 -12.13 6.90 4.16
CA MET A 65 -11.52 7.79 5.16
C MET A 65 -12.52 8.85 5.67
N GLU A 66 -13.43 9.28 4.81
CA GLU A 66 -14.47 10.27 5.07
C GLU A 66 -15.75 9.68 5.64
N LEU A 67 -15.88 8.35 5.70
CA LEU A 67 -16.93 7.65 6.45
C LEU A 67 -16.82 8.06 7.93
N LYS A 68 -17.45 9.19 8.27
CA LYS A 68 -17.78 9.58 9.64
C LYS A 68 -18.67 8.50 10.23
N GLN A 69 -18.04 7.53 10.86
CA GLN A 69 -18.40 6.94 12.15
C GLN A 69 -19.85 7.17 12.62
N GLY A 70 -20.80 6.71 11.83
CA GLY A 70 -22.23 6.68 12.16
C GLY A 70 -22.67 5.34 12.73
N MET A 71 -21.72 4.44 13.04
CA MET A 71 -21.98 3.18 13.71
C MET A 71 -20.86 2.92 14.72
N ASN A 72 -21.27 2.81 15.98
CA ASN A 72 -20.51 2.54 17.20
C ASN A 72 -19.06 2.04 17.03
N LYS A 73 -18.13 2.90 17.46
CA LYS A 73 -16.71 2.68 17.76
C LYS A 73 -16.37 1.54 18.74
N SER A 74 -17.30 0.64 19.05
CA SER A 74 -17.11 -0.18 20.25
C SER A 74 -16.07 -1.29 20.09
N ARG A 75 -15.91 -1.98 18.95
CA ARG A 75 -15.18 -3.27 18.98
C ARG A 75 -14.47 -3.77 17.70
N ILE A 76 -13.92 -2.93 16.82
CA ILE A 76 -13.16 -3.45 15.65
C ILE A 76 -11.81 -2.78 15.42
N CYS A 77 -11.07 -2.51 16.50
CA CYS A 77 -9.62 -2.30 16.42
C CYS A 77 -8.97 -3.08 17.58
N ASP A 78 -8.73 -4.37 17.38
CA ASP A 78 -7.92 -5.14 18.32
C ASP A 78 -6.44 -4.73 18.17
N GLU A 79 -5.87 -4.24 19.29
CA GLU A 79 -4.46 -4.01 19.68
C GLU A 79 -3.45 -3.34 18.70
N ASP A 80 -3.50 -3.54 17.38
CA ASP A 80 -2.51 -3.01 16.41
C ASP A 80 -2.56 -1.48 16.24
N GLY A 81 -3.73 -0.87 16.48
CA GLY A 81 -3.90 0.59 16.42
C GLY A 81 -3.18 1.32 17.56
N ARG A 82 -3.01 0.66 18.71
CA ARG A 82 -2.38 1.24 19.91
C ARG A 82 -0.87 1.36 19.73
N ALA A 83 -0.25 0.36 19.10
CA ALA A 83 1.19 0.32 18.87
C ALA A 83 1.68 1.47 17.97
N LYS A 84 0.96 1.77 16.88
CA LYS A 84 1.31 2.87 15.97
C LYS A 84 1.16 4.25 16.61
N SER A 85 0.12 4.45 17.42
CA SER A 85 -0.09 5.70 18.16
C SER A 85 1.02 5.93 19.20
N ASN A 86 1.42 4.88 19.92
CA ASN A 86 2.49 4.96 20.93
C ASN A 86 3.86 5.23 20.30
N TYR A 87 4.19 4.62 19.15
CA TYR A 87 5.44 4.89 18.43
C TYR A 87 5.54 6.36 18.01
N TYR A 88 4.49 6.92 17.40
CA TYR A 88 4.51 8.31 16.96
C TYR A 88 4.56 9.32 18.11
N LYS A 89 3.95 9.00 19.26
CA LYS A 89 4.11 9.80 20.49
C LYS A 89 5.54 9.76 21.01
N ALA A 90 6.13 8.56 21.15
CA ALA A 90 7.50 8.40 21.65
C ALA A 90 8.54 9.12 20.78
N VAL A 91 8.37 9.10 19.45
CA VAL A 91 9.25 9.81 18.51
C VAL A 91 9.10 11.32 18.63
N LYS A 92 7.88 11.85 18.86
CA LYS A 92 7.65 13.28 19.07
C LYS A 92 8.19 13.77 20.42
N ASP A 93 8.06 12.97 21.47
CA ASP A 93 8.57 13.33 22.81
C ASP A 93 10.11 13.32 22.84
N LYS A 94 10.77 12.41 22.10
CA LYS A 94 12.23 12.46 21.88
C LYS A 94 12.67 13.73 21.14
N LYS A 95 11.93 14.14 20.12
CA LYS A 95 12.23 15.37 19.36
C LYS A 95 12.06 16.65 20.17
N ARG A 96 11.17 16.67 21.16
CA ARG A 96 11.04 17.78 22.12
C ARG A 96 12.19 17.81 23.13
N LYS A 97 12.70 16.65 23.54
CA LYS A 97 13.81 16.54 24.51
C LYS A 97 15.19 16.82 23.88
N GLU A 98 15.33 16.65 22.57
CA GLU A 98 16.56 16.96 21.82
C GLU A 98 16.75 18.46 21.54
N GLN A 99 15.68 19.27 21.60
CA GLN A 99 15.78 20.72 21.41
C GLN A 99 16.12 21.50 22.68
N ASP A 100 16.16 20.85 23.85
CA ASP A 100 16.43 21.51 25.15
C ASP A 100 17.87 21.28 25.67
N CYS A 101 18.73 20.61 24.90
CA CYS A 101 20.16 20.49 25.25
C CYS A 101 21.01 21.33 24.29
N GLY A 102 20.82 22.65 24.34
CA GLY A 102 21.76 23.58 23.74
C GLY A 102 22.97 23.80 24.64
N LYS A 103 24.10 23.13 24.36
CA LYS A 103 25.45 23.71 24.12
C LYS A 103 26.62 22.72 24.33
N SER A 104 27.68 23.05 23.57
CA SER A 104 29.12 22.82 23.80
C SER A 104 29.73 21.52 23.26
N TYR A 105 30.85 21.48 22.53
CA TYR A 105 31.86 22.47 22.10
C TYR A 105 32.28 22.12 20.65
N GLY A 106 32.57 23.12 19.80
CA GLY A 106 33.05 22.92 18.43
C GLY A 106 34.46 23.50 18.25
N ASP A 107 35.37 22.61 17.90
CA ASP A 107 36.82 22.73 17.73
C ASP A 107 37.19 23.70 16.57
N GLU A 108 37.91 24.78 16.86
CA GLU A 108 38.50 25.66 15.84
C GLU A 108 39.89 25.14 15.45
N ASN A 109 39.99 24.42 14.33
CA ASN A 109 41.26 24.19 13.66
C ASN A 109 41.25 24.85 12.28
N LYS A 110 41.65 26.13 12.27
CA LYS A 110 41.99 26.90 11.07
C LYS A 110 43.43 26.51 10.67
N ARG A 111 43.57 25.81 9.56
CA ARG A 111 44.87 25.59 8.90
C ARG A 111 45.15 26.78 7.99
N ASP A 112 46.04 27.66 8.43
CA ASP A 112 46.78 28.56 7.54
C ASP A 112 48.27 28.21 7.69
N GLY A 113 48.86 27.70 6.60
CA GLY A 113 50.29 27.40 6.55
C GLY A 113 51.06 28.61 6.05
N GLU A 114 52.21 28.89 6.65
CA GLU A 114 53.30 29.59 6.00
C GLU A 114 54.66 29.21 6.61
N SER A 115 55.67 29.32 5.74
CA SER A 115 56.94 28.59 5.70
C SER A 115 57.93 28.81 6.85
N SER A 116 58.74 27.76 7.02
CA SER A 116 60.04 27.72 7.69
C SER A 116 60.95 28.88 7.28
N GLY A 117 61.55 29.54 8.28
CA GLY A 117 62.65 30.47 8.09
C GLY A 117 63.98 29.78 7.75
N ARG A 118 64.83 30.54 7.08
CA ARG A 118 66.28 30.51 7.26
C ARG A 118 66.81 31.93 7.08
#